data_AF-A0A517SQF7-F1
#
_entry.id   AF-A0A517SQF7-F1
#
_cell.length_a   1.000
_cell.length_b   1.000
_cell.length_c   1.000
_cell.angle_alpha   90.00
_cell.angle_beta   90.00
_cell.angle_gamma   90.00
#
_symmetry.space_group_name_H-M   'P 1'
#
loop_
_entity.id
_entity.type
_entity.pdbx_description
1 polymer ?
#
loop_
_entity_poly.entity_id
_entity_poly.type
_entity_poly.pdbx_seq_one_letter_code
_entity_poly.pdbx_strand_id
1 'polypeptide(L)'
;MSDKVHLPTPKRRQQARAQGRVAKSKELVSAGGLLALTLMLWFVAPEIADRASASIRQVTQSPAMIRADGEAIYQLLIAAAFSGLMMLVPLALAMMLGSVCLSVLQTGPMFTPAKLQPSWQRVSPLAGLRLMFSARRLFAVALAGFKLLVMLAVAGLMIQGKLQQLAMLGGLPLVEIAATIFQLVLECGVWFGLTLLMLAAADYGIAWWQHQQDLMMSEQELREELRNEEGPRGQQVARSQPVQALAE
;
A
#
# COMPACT_ATOMS: atom_id res chain seq x y z
N MET A 1 2.99 -22.62 -22.37
CA MET A 1 2.41 -22.57 -21.00
C MET A 1 1.60 -23.83 -20.65
N SER A 2 1.61 -24.89 -21.48
CA SER A 2 0.71 -26.05 -21.30
C SER A 2 1.23 -27.17 -20.36
N ASP A 3 2.48 -27.11 -19.89
CA ASP A 3 3.06 -28.24 -19.14
C ASP A 3 2.95 -28.13 -17.61
N LYS A 4 2.51 -26.97 -17.08
CA LYS A 4 2.42 -26.73 -15.63
C LYS A 4 0.98 -26.92 -15.15
N VAL A 5 0.67 -28.14 -14.71
CA VAL A 5 -0.67 -28.53 -14.27
C VAL A 5 -0.75 -28.85 -12.77
N HIS A 6 0.38 -29.07 -12.10
CA HIS A 6 0.40 -29.45 -10.69
C HIS A 6 0.47 -28.23 -9.77
N LEU A 7 -0.23 -28.33 -8.64
CA LEU A 7 -0.18 -27.33 -7.59
C LEU A 7 1.23 -27.28 -6.96
N PRO A 8 1.72 -26.08 -6.57
CA PRO A 8 3.01 -25.94 -5.93
C PRO A 8 3.06 -26.65 -4.58
N THR A 9 4.14 -27.39 -4.33
CA THR A 9 4.45 -28.00 -3.03
C THR A 9 4.65 -26.94 -1.94
N PRO A 10 4.52 -27.31 -0.64
CA PRO A 10 4.81 -26.41 0.48
C PRO A 10 6.23 -25.84 0.43
N LYS A 11 7.20 -26.66 0.01
CA LYS A 11 8.61 -26.29 -0.13
C LYS A 11 8.81 -25.22 -1.21
N ARG A 12 8.23 -25.40 -2.39
CA ARG A 12 8.27 -24.38 -3.47
C ARG A 12 7.64 -23.06 -3.04
N ARG A 13 6.53 -23.09 -2.30
CA ARG A 13 5.91 -21.88 -1.72
C ARG A 13 6.84 -21.19 -0.72
N GLN A 14 7.47 -21.94 0.19
CA GLN A 14 8.42 -21.39 1.16
C GLN A 14 9.65 -20.81 0.48
N GLN A 15 10.21 -21.49 -0.52
CA GLN A 15 11.36 -20.98 -1.28
C GLN A 15 11.04 -19.69 -2.04
N ALA A 16 9.90 -19.63 -2.72
CA ALA A 16 9.45 -18.41 -3.38
C ALA A 16 9.32 -17.25 -2.37
N ARG A 17 8.74 -17.54 -1.20
CA ARG A 17 8.59 -16.57 -0.10
C ARG A 17 9.93 -16.15 0.49
N ALA A 18 10.89 -17.07 0.66
CA ALA A 18 12.24 -16.79 1.14
C ALA A 18 13.05 -15.94 0.15
N GLN A 19 12.76 -16.06 -1.15
CA GLN A 19 13.29 -15.18 -2.21
C GLN A 19 12.51 -13.84 -2.30
N GLY A 20 11.49 -13.64 -1.46
CA GLY A 20 10.60 -12.49 -1.43
C GLY A 20 9.70 -12.37 -2.67
N ARG A 21 9.47 -13.47 -3.39
CA ARG A 21 8.47 -13.55 -4.47
C ARG A 21 7.12 -13.83 -3.84
N VAL A 22 6.33 -12.78 -3.67
CA VAL A 22 4.93 -12.82 -3.18
C VAL A 22 4.07 -11.85 -3.97
N ALA A 23 2.79 -12.17 -4.09
CA ALA A 23 1.80 -11.25 -4.60
C ALA A 23 1.68 -10.04 -3.66
N LYS A 24 1.84 -8.83 -4.20
CA LYS A 24 1.69 -7.58 -3.46
C LYS A 24 1.21 -6.48 -4.41
N SER A 25 0.13 -5.80 -4.01
CA SER A 25 -0.35 -4.55 -4.61
C SER A 25 0.14 -3.37 -3.76
N LYS A 26 0.92 -2.49 -4.38
CA LYS A 26 1.35 -1.24 -3.73
C LYS A 26 0.18 -0.28 -3.54
N GLU A 27 -0.74 -0.26 -4.51
CA GLU A 27 -1.93 0.59 -4.47
C GLU A 27 -2.84 0.21 -3.30
N LEU A 28 -2.92 -1.08 -2.96
CA LEU A 28 -3.73 -1.55 -1.85
C LEU A 28 -3.18 -1.03 -0.52
N VAL A 29 -1.85 -1.03 -0.37
CA VAL A 29 -1.18 -0.45 0.82
C VAL A 29 -1.47 1.05 0.94
N SER A 30 -1.32 1.81 -0.15
CA SER A 30 -1.60 3.24 -0.14
C SER A 30 -3.08 3.56 0.11
N ALA A 31 -4.00 2.75 -0.42
CA ALA A 31 -5.43 2.93 -0.20
C ALA A 31 -5.81 2.76 1.27
N GLY A 32 -5.26 1.74 1.95
CA GLY A 32 -5.49 1.58 3.40
C GLY A 32 -4.85 2.66 4.23
N GLY A 33 -3.65 3.12 3.87
CA GLY A 33 -3.01 4.26 4.54
C GLY A 33 -3.84 5.54 4.42
N LEU A 34 -4.34 5.83 3.23
CA LEU A 34 -5.22 6.98 2.97
C LEU A 34 -6.54 6.86 3.74
N LEU A 35 -7.21 5.71 3.68
CA LEU A 35 -8.47 5.49 4.41
C LEU A 35 -8.28 5.61 5.92
N ALA A 36 -7.24 5.01 6.48
CA ALA A 36 -6.95 5.10 7.90
C ALA A 36 -6.66 6.55 8.33
N LEU A 37 -5.90 7.30 7.52
CA LEU A 37 -5.65 8.73 7.74
C LEU A 37 -6.96 9.53 7.71
N THR A 38 -7.78 9.37 6.67
CA THR A 38 -9.03 10.13 6.52
C THR A 38 -10.02 9.81 7.65
N LEU A 39 -10.17 8.53 8.02
CA LEU A 39 -11.03 8.13 9.12
C LEU A 39 -10.53 8.67 10.45
N MET A 40 -9.22 8.59 10.72
CA MET A 40 -8.64 9.18 11.94
C MET A 40 -8.87 10.68 11.99
N LEU A 41 -8.65 11.37 10.86
CA LEU A 41 -8.89 12.80 10.77
C LEU A 41 -10.36 13.13 11.00
N TRP A 42 -11.31 12.30 10.54
CA TRP A 42 -12.74 12.49 10.79
C TRP A 42 -13.06 12.58 12.28
N PHE A 43 -12.49 11.70 13.11
CA PHE A 43 -12.77 11.68 14.54
C PHE A 43 -11.99 12.74 15.32
N VAL A 44 -10.75 13.04 14.90
CA VAL A 44 -9.83 13.90 15.67
C VAL A 44 -9.88 15.37 15.22
N ALA A 45 -10.50 15.67 14.08
CA ALA A 45 -10.57 17.03 13.55
C ALA A 45 -11.16 18.09 14.49
N PRO A 46 -12.25 17.83 15.24
CA PRO A 46 -12.78 18.84 16.18
C PRO A 46 -11.73 19.22 17.23
N GLU A 47 -11.04 18.23 17.80
CA GLU A 47 -9.98 18.45 18.78
C GLU A 47 -8.79 19.21 18.20
N ILE A 48 -8.39 18.90 16.96
CA ILE A 48 -7.34 19.64 16.25
C ILE A 48 -7.75 21.10 16.05
N ALA A 49 -9.00 21.34 15.62
CA ALA A 49 -9.52 22.69 15.41
C ALA A 49 -9.53 23.49 16.72
N ASP A 50 -10.00 22.90 17.81
CA ASP A 50 -10.04 23.53 19.13
C ASP A 50 -8.64 23.88 19.62
N ARG A 51 -7.70 22.92 19.60
CA ARG A 51 -6.33 23.15 20.05
C ARG A 51 -5.58 24.15 19.17
N ALA A 52 -5.80 24.13 17.86
CA ALA A 52 -5.24 25.12 16.94
C ALA A 52 -5.79 26.51 17.24
N SER A 53 -7.10 26.64 17.45
CA SER A 53 -7.73 27.91 17.79
C SER A 53 -7.24 28.46 19.14
N ALA A 54 -7.06 27.60 20.14
CA ALA A 54 -6.53 27.96 21.46
C ALA A 54 -5.07 28.44 21.34
N SER A 55 -4.26 27.74 20.53
CA SER A 55 -2.87 28.12 20.28
C SER A 55 -2.78 29.49 19.58
N ILE A 56 -3.62 29.74 18.58
CA ILE A 56 -3.69 31.05 17.90
C ILE A 56 -4.10 32.15 18.88
N ARG A 57 -5.14 31.93 19.71
CA ARG A 57 -5.56 32.91 20.74
C ARG A 57 -4.44 33.17 21.74
N GLN A 58 -3.76 32.14 22.21
CA GLN A 58 -2.64 32.27 23.14
C GLN A 58 -1.51 33.11 22.54
N VAL A 59 -1.16 32.92 21.27
CA VAL A 59 -0.14 33.72 20.57
C VAL A 59 -0.60 35.17 20.41
N THR A 60 -1.82 35.38 19.90
CA THR A 60 -2.33 36.70 19.52
C THR A 60 -2.70 37.59 20.71
N GLN A 61 -3.09 36.99 21.83
CA GLN A 61 -3.47 37.69 23.06
C GLN A 61 -2.34 37.70 24.11
N SER A 62 -1.16 37.16 23.78
CA SER A 62 -0.04 37.10 24.73
C SER A 62 0.48 38.51 25.04
N PRO A 63 0.62 38.87 26.33
CA PRO A 63 1.33 40.07 26.74
C PRO A 63 2.77 40.14 26.22
N ALA A 64 3.41 39.00 25.94
CA ALA A 64 4.74 38.93 25.34
C ALA A 64 4.78 39.51 23.92
N MET A 65 3.73 39.27 23.12
CA MET A 65 3.57 39.87 21.79
C MET A 65 3.34 41.38 21.89
N ILE A 66 2.53 41.82 22.86
CA ILE A 66 2.23 43.24 23.09
C ILE A 66 3.48 44.02 23.56
N ARG A 67 4.34 43.37 24.36
CA ARG A 67 5.56 43.96 24.91
C ARG A 67 6.80 43.75 24.04
N ALA A 68 6.66 43.07 22.90
CA ALA A 68 7.74 42.71 21.98
C ALA A 68 8.94 42.03 22.65
N ASP A 69 8.70 41.19 23.65
CA ASP A 69 9.75 40.44 24.34
C ASP A 69 10.16 39.23 23.48
N GLY A 70 11.33 39.32 22.87
CA GLY A 70 11.82 38.32 21.91
C GLY A 70 11.97 36.92 22.51
N GLU A 71 12.40 36.79 23.76
CA GLU A 71 12.59 35.49 24.42
C GLU A 71 11.23 34.84 24.73
N ALA A 72 10.31 35.61 25.28
CA ALA A 72 8.97 35.12 25.58
C ALA A 72 8.17 34.77 24.31
N ILE A 73 8.35 35.51 23.21
CA ILE A 73 7.77 35.19 21.90
C ILE A 73 8.38 33.89 21.34
N TYR A 74 9.71 33.72 21.45
CA TYR A 74 10.39 32.51 20.98
C TYR A 74 9.89 31.25 21.68
N GLN A 75 9.79 31.29 23.02
CA GLN A 75 9.28 30.16 23.81
C GLN A 75 7.83 29.82 23.43
N LEU A 76 7.01 30.84 23.20
CA LEU A 76 5.61 30.68 22.82
C LEU A 76 5.47 30.06 21.42
N LEU A 77 6.33 30.44 20.47
CA LEU A 77 6.39 29.82 19.14
C LEU A 77 6.84 28.37 19.19
N ILE A 78 7.84 28.02 20.02
CA ILE A 78 8.26 26.62 20.21
C ILE A 78 7.11 25.78 20.77
N ALA A 79 6.41 26.29 21.79
CA ALA A 79 5.28 25.58 22.39
C ALA A 79 4.15 25.35 21.36
N ALA A 80 3.83 26.36 20.54
CA ALA A 80 2.86 26.23 19.48
C ALA A 80 3.30 25.22 18.39
N ALA A 81 4.57 25.26 17.99
CA ALA A 81 5.13 24.32 17.01
C ALA A 81 5.13 22.87 17.54
N PHE A 82 5.51 22.67 18.80
CA PHE A 82 5.49 21.37 19.44
C PHE A 82 4.06 20.83 19.59
N SER A 83 3.10 21.67 20.00
CA SER A 83 1.68 21.33 20.04
C SER A 83 1.17 20.90 18.66
N GLY A 84 1.48 21.67 17.62
CA GLY A 84 1.13 21.34 16.23
C GLY A 84 1.75 20.02 15.77
N LEU A 85 3.01 19.76 16.11
CA LEU A 85 3.67 18.49 15.79
C LEU A 85 2.98 17.30 16.49
N MET A 86 2.63 17.45 17.77
CA MET A 86 1.93 16.41 18.52
C MET A 86 0.53 16.11 17.96
N MET A 87 -0.14 17.07 17.33
CA MET A 87 -1.41 16.83 16.61
C MET A 87 -1.23 15.96 15.36
N LEU A 88 -0.06 15.99 14.72
CA LEU A 88 0.23 15.18 13.53
C LEU A 88 0.57 13.72 13.87
N VAL A 89 1.04 13.44 15.08
CA VAL A 89 1.41 12.09 15.53
C VAL A 89 0.27 11.07 15.36
N PRO A 90 -0.96 11.29 15.86
CA PRO A 90 -2.04 10.31 15.69
C PRO A 90 -2.40 10.07 14.21
N LEU A 91 -2.32 11.11 13.37
CA LEU A 91 -2.58 11.02 11.93
C LEU A 91 -1.50 10.18 11.21
N ALA A 92 -0.23 10.43 11.52
CA ALA A 92 0.89 9.68 10.97
C ALA A 92 0.86 8.21 11.43
N LEU A 93 0.52 7.96 12.70
CA LEU A 93 0.34 6.61 13.23
C LEU A 93 -0.81 5.89 12.55
N ALA A 94 -1.97 6.53 12.35
CA ALA A 94 -3.09 5.92 11.64
C ALA A 94 -2.72 5.54 10.21
N MET A 95 -2.08 6.44 9.46
CA MET A 95 -1.61 6.17 8.10
C MET A 95 -0.59 5.03 8.06
N MET A 96 0.37 5.02 9.00
CA MET A 96 1.38 3.97 9.13
C MET A 96 0.72 2.63 9.44
N LEU A 97 -0.14 2.57 10.45
CA LEU A 97 -0.84 1.35 10.87
C LEU A 97 -1.72 0.82 9.75
N GLY A 98 -2.52 1.66 9.09
CA GLY A 98 -3.35 1.24 7.95
C GLY A 98 -2.51 0.64 6.81
N SER A 99 -1.39 1.28 6.48
CA SER A 99 -0.45 0.79 5.46
C SER A 99 0.22 -0.52 5.86
N VAL A 100 0.69 -0.63 7.10
CA VAL A 100 1.34 -1.83 7.64
C VAL A 100 0.34 -2.98 7.70
N CYS A 101 -0.87 -2.75 8.21
CA CYS A 101 -1.94 -3.74 8.27
C CYS A 101 -2.23 -4.34 6.90
N LEU A 102 -2.46 -3.51 5.87
CA LEU A 102 -2.71 -4.03 4.52
C LEU A 102 -1.48 -4.65 3.86
N SER A 103 -0.27 -4.19 4.18
CA SER A 103 0.95 -4.85 3.69
C SER A 103 1.10 -6.24 4.31
N VAL A 104 0.88 -6.38 5.62
CA VAL A 104 0.98 -7.66 6.34
C VAL A 104 -0.16 -8.59 5.92
N LEU A 105 -1.38 -8.08 5.72
CA LEU A 105 -2.51 -8.89 5.25
C LEU A 105 -2.25 -9.51 3.87
N GLN A 106 -1.54 -8.81 2.99
CA GLN A 106 -1.20 -9.31 1.66
C GLN A 106 -0.09 -10.37 1.65
N THR A 107 0.96 -10.18 2.44
CA THR A 107 2.19 -10.99 2.33
C THR A 107 2.50 -11.82 3.57
N GLY A 108 1.74 -11.68 4.65
CA GLY A 108 2.15 -12.01 6.01
C GLY A 108 3.40 -11.24 6.46
N PRO A 109 3.87 -11.47 7.69
CA PRO A 109 5.20 -11.03 8.10
C PRO A 109 6.25 -11.73 7.24
N MET A 110 7.16 -10.96 6.65
CA MET A 110 8.20 -11.46 5.77
C MET A 110 9.53 -10.77 6.07
N PHE A 111 10.57 -11.57 6.30
CA PHE A 111 11.93 -11.10 6.44
C PHE A 111 12.79 -11.73 5.34
N THR A 112 13.27 -10.91 4.39
CA THR A 112 14.07 -11.36 3.25
C THR A 112 15.37 -10.57 3.14
N PRO A 113 16.39 -10.87 3.95
CA PRO A 113 17.66 -10.14 3.95
C PRO A 113 18.41 -10.29 2.63
N ALA A 114 18.19 -11.37 1.87
CA ALA A 114 18.78 -11.58 0.55
C ALA A 114 18.47 -10.44 -0.46
N LYS A 115 17.35 -9.72 -0.29
CA LYS A 115 17.00 -8.59 -1.15
C LYS A 115 17.76 -7.29 -0.83
N LEU A 116 18.43 -7.22 0.31
CA LEU A 116 19.26 -6.07 0.72
C LEU A 116 20.60 -6.03 -0.02
N GLN A 117 21.00 -7.12 -0.67
CA GLN A 117 22.24 -7.17 -1.43
C GLN A 117 22.14 -6.30 -2.70
N PRO A 118 23.08 -5.36 -2.93
CA PRO A 118 23.11 -4.57 -4.15
C PRO A 118 23.42 -5.49 -5.34
N SER A 119 22.63 -5.41 -6.41
CA SER A 119 22.89 -6.20 -7.62
C SER A 119 23.05 -5.28 -8.83
N TRP A 120 24.25 -5.29 -9.42
CA TRP A 120 24.60 -4.49 -10.61
C TRP A 120 23.77 -4.82 -11.85
N GLN A 121 23.25 -6.05 -11.95
CA GLN A 121 22.36 -6.48 -13.04
C GLN A 121 21.02 -5.72 -13.11
N ARG A 122 20.59 -5.05 -12.02
CA ARG A 122 19.35 -4.24 -12.00
C ARG A 122 19.52 -2.82 -12.55
N VAL A 123 20.74 -2.39 -12.89
CA VAL A 123 21.07 -0.98 -13.22
C VAL A 123 21.30 -0.76 -14.73
N SER A 124 20.99 -1.73 -15.61
CA SER A 124 21.15 -1.55 -17.05
C SER A 124 20.05 -0.64 -17.64
N PRO A 125 20.37 0.53 -18.22
CA PRO A 125 19.40 1.45 -18.81
C PRO A 125 18.69 0.85 -20.04
N LEU A 126 19.43 0.07 -20.84
CA LEU A 126 18.92 -0.57 -22.06
C LEU A 126 17.86 -1.64 -21.74
N ALA A 127 18.11 -2.45 -20.71
CA ALA A 127 17.14 -3.44 -20.24
C ALA A 127 15.88 -2.76 -19.67
N GLY A 128 16.06 -1.60 -19.02
CA GLY A 128 14.96 -0.75 -18.55
C GLY A 128 14.03 -0.31 -19.69
N LEU A 129 14.61 0.26 -20.77
CA LEU A 129 13.86 0.74 -21.95
C LEU A 129 13.11 -0.38 -22.67
N ARG A 130 13.74 -1.54 -22.91
CA ARG A 130 13.07 -2.69 -23.53
C ARG A 130 11.92 -3.24 -22.68
N LEU A 131 12.06 -3.18 -21.36
CA LEU A 131 10.95 -3.50 -20.46
C LEU A 131 9.81 -2.47 -20.56
N MET A 132 10.12 -1.17 -20.75
CA MET A 132 9.12 -0.09 -20.86
C MET A 132 8.10 -0.34 -21.98
N PHE A 133 8.56 -0.86 -23.12
CA PHE A 133 7.75 -1.09 -24.32
C PHE A 133 7.25 -2.54 -24.49
N SER A 134 7.16 -3.31 -23.40
CA SER A 134 6.55 -4.64 -23.46
C SER A 134 5.02 -4.57 -23.47
N ALA A 135 4.36 -5.51 -24.17
CA ALA A 135 2.89 -5.62 -24.20
C ALA A 135 2.27 -5.68 -22.78
N ARG A 136 2.98 -6.30 -21.83
CA ARG A 136 2.59 -6.35 -20.42
C ARG A 136 2.55 -4.97 -19.76
N ARG A 137 3.47 -4.06 -20.11
CA ARG A 137 3.45 -2.69 -19.57
C ARG A 137 2.42 -1.81 -20.26
N LEU A 138 2.20 -1.95 -21.56
CA LEU A 138 1.11 -1.28 -22.27
C LEU A 138 -0.26 -1.61 -21.63
N PHE A 139 -0.50 -2.88 -21.32
CA PHE A 139 -1.70 -3.30 -20.59
C PHE A 139 -1.80 -2.66 -19.20
N ALA A 140 -0.70 -2.61 -18.45
CA ALA A 140 -0.67 -1.96 -17.13
C ALA A 140 -0.97 -0.45 -17.21
N VAL A 141 -0.46 0.24 -18.25
CA VAL A 141 -0.77 1.65 -18.50
C VAL A 141 -2.25 1.85 -18.85
N ALA A 142 -2.81 1.00 -19.70
CA ALA A 142 -4.23 1.04 -20.03
C ALA A 142 -5.11 0.85 -18.77
N LEU A 143 -4.75 -0.11 -17.90
CA LEU A 143 -5.45 -0.33 -16.65
C LEU A 143 -5.32 0.86 -15.69
N ALA A 144 -4.13 1.49 -15.61
CA ALA A 144 -3.95 2.72 -14.84
C ALA A 144 -4.81 3.88 -15.39
N GLY A 145 -4.91 4.00 -16.71
CA GLY A 145 -5.82 4.96 -17.36
C GLY A 145 -7.28 4.70 -17.03
N PHE A 146 -7.71 3.44 -17.05
CA PHE A 146 -9.06 3.04 -16.63
C PHE A 146 -9.35 3.43 -15.18
N LYS A 147 -8.44 3.14 -14.25
CA LYS A 147 -8.59 3.54 -12.83
C LYS A 147 -8.71 5.06 -12.68
N LEU A 148 -7.92 5.82 -13.44
CA LEU A 148 -8.00 7.27 -13.44
C LEU A 148 -9.37 7.76 -13.93
N LEU A 149 -9.92 7.16 -14.99
CA LEU A 149 -11.28 7.47 -15.44
C LEU A 149 -12.34 7.15 -14.38
N VAL A 150 -12.21 6.02 -13.68
CA VAL A 150 -13.10 5.68 -12.56
C VAL A 150 -13.00 6.73 -11.44
N MET A 151 -11.79 7.13 -11.07
CA MET A 151 -11.58 8.18 -10.06
C MET A 151 -12.17 9.53 -10.50
N LEU A 152 -12.02 9.92 -11.77
CA LEU A 152 -12.63 11.13 -12.32
C LEU A 152 -14.16 11.05 -12.33
N ALA A 153 -14.73 9.89 -12.66
CA ALA A 153 -16.17 9.67 -12.64
C ALA A 153 -16.72 9.81 -11.21
N VAL A 154 -16.07 9.18 -10.23
CA VAL A 154 -16.44 9.33 -8.81
C VAL A 154 -16.33 10.79 -8.37
N ALA A 155 -15.22 11.46 -8.69
CA ALA A 155 -15.05 12.89 -8.39
C ALA A 155 -16.19 13.74 -8.98
N GLY A 156 -16.54 13.50 -10.24
CA GLY A 156 -17.64 14.20 -10.91
C GLY A 156 -18.98 13.99 -10.24
N LEU A 157 -19.33 12.74 -9.91
CA LEU A 157 -20.57 12.40 -9.21
C LEU A 157 -20.64 13.04 -7.82
N MET A 158 -19.52 13.05 -7.08
CA MET A 158 -19.44 13.69 -5.77
C MET A 158 -19.65 15.20 -5.87
N ILE A 159 -18.96 15.87 -6.78
CA ILE A 159 -19.11 17.31 -6.99
C ILE A 159 -20.55 17.63 -7.37
N GLN A 160 -21.13 16.89 -8.32
CA GLN A 160 -22.53 17.09 -8.72
C GLN A 160 -23.50 16.96 -7.53
N GLY A 161 -23.32 15.94 -6.69
CA GLY A 161 -24.14 15.75 -5.48
C GLY A 161 -23.96 16.84 -4.42
N LYS A 162 -22.87 17.61 -4.48
CA LYS A 162 -22.53 18.67 -3.51
C LYS A 162 -22.67 20.08 -4.08
N LEU A 163 -23.03 20.25 -5.36
CA LEU A 163 -23.15 21.56 -6.02
C LEU A 163 -24.06 22.54 -5.27
N GLN A 164 -25.23 22.07 -4.80
CA GLN A 164 -26.16 22.92 -4.06
C GLN A 164 -25.56 23.37 -2.72
N GLN A 165 -24.92 22.46 -1.99
CA GLN A 165 -24.25 22.77 -0.72
C GLN A 165 -23.10 23.75 -0.92
N LEU A 166 -22.32 23.58 -1.99
CA LEU A 166 -21.25 24.49 -2.39
C LEU A 166 -21.78 25.88 -2.77
N ALA A 167 -22.91 25.96 -3.47
CA ALA A 167 -23.54 27.23 -3.84
C ALA A 167 -24.04 28.02 -2.63
N MET A 168 -24.47 27.33 -1.57
CA MET A 168 -24.94 27.96 -0.32
C MET A 168 -23.80 28.51 0.55
N LEU A 169 -22.54 28.11 0.33
CA LEU A 169 -21.39 28.55 1.13
C LEU A 169 -21.23 30.08 1.17
N GLY A 170 -21.56 30.79 0.08
CA GLY A 170 -21.39 32.24 -0.01
C GLY A 170 -22.25 33.06 0.97
N GLY A 171 -23.29 32.46 1.54
CA GLY A 171 -24.17 33.10 2.54
C GLY A 171 -23.86 32.74 3.99
N LEU A 172 -22.90 31.84 4.24
CA LEU A 172 -22.60 31.34 5.58
C LEU A 172 -21.52 32.18 6.27
N PRO A 173 -21.52 32.23 7.62
CA PRO A 173 -20.42 32.82 8.37
C PRO A 173 -19.13 32.00 8.19
N LEU A 174 -17.97 32.65 8.32
CA LEU A 174 -16.65 32.07 8.02
C LEU A 174 -16.38 30.73 8.73
N VAL A 175 -16.80 30.60 10.00
CA VAL A 175 -16.60 29.38 10.78
C VAL A 175 -17.41 28.21 10.20
N GLU A 176 -18.65 28.47 9.77
CA GLU A 176 -19.51 27.46 9.15
C GLU A 176 -19.03 27.08 7.75
N ILE A 177 -18.49 28.04 6.98
CA ILE A 177 -17.83 27.78 5.70
C ILE A 177 -16.67 26.80 5.90
N ALA A 178 -15.79 27.07 6.87
CA ALA A 178 -14.63 26.23 7.15
C ALA A 178 -15.03 24.82 7.57
N ALA A 179 -15.99 24.70 8.50
CA ALA A 179 -16.50 23.40 8.95
C ALA A 179 -17.15 22.60 7.80
N THR A 180 -17.96 23.28 6.97
CA THR A 180 -18.63 22.65 5.82
C THR A 180 -17.63 22.15 4.79
N ILE A 181 -16.67 22.99 4.38
CA ILE A 181 -15.62 22.59 3.43
C ILE A 181 -14.82 21.41 3.99
N PHE A 182 -14.46 21.46 5.27
CA PHE A 182 -13.71 20.40 5.91
C PHE A 182 -14.47 19.06 5.91
N GLN A 183 -15.77 19.08 6.22
CA GLN A 183 -16.62 17.90 6.13
C GLN A 183 -16.71 17.36 4.69
N LEU A 184 -16.86 18.24 3.70
CA LEU A 184 -16.85 17.83 2.28
C LEU A 184 -15.54 17.15 1.90
N VAL A 185 -14.40 17.70 2.34
CA VAL A 185 -13.07 17.11 2.07
C VAL A 185 -12.95 15.72 2.70
N LEU A 186 -13.44 15.53 3.93
CA LEU A 186 -13.44 14.22 4.59
C LEU A 186 -14.35 13.21 3.88
N GLU A 187 -15.56 13.61 3.50
CA GLU A 187 -16.48 12.77 2.73
C GLU A 187 -15.85 12.35 1.39
N CYS A 188 -15.24 13.29 0.66
CA CYS A 188 -14.45 13.03 -0.54
C CYS A 188 -13.31 12.06 -0.28
N GLY A 189 -12.53 12.28 0.79
CA GLY A 189 -11.43 11.41 1.16
C GLY A 189 -11.87 9.97 1.42
N VAL A 190 -13.00 9.76 2.09
CA VAL A 190 -13.55 8.42 2.35
C VAL A 190 -13.98 7.75 1.04
N TRP A 191 -14.73 8.44 0.19
CA TRP A 191 -15.19 7.89 -1.09
C TRP A 191 -14.03 7.56 -2.04
N PHE A 192 -13.03 8.44 -2.13
CA PHE A 192 -11.81 8.16 -2.90
C PHE A 192 -11.02 7.01 -2.31
N GLY A 193 -10.85 6.98 -0.99
CA GLY A 193 -10.17 5.90 -0.30
C GLY A 193 -10.85 4.55 -0.55
N LEU A 194 -12.18 4.48 -0.47
CA LEU A 194 -12.95 3.27 -0.73
C LEU A 194 -12.84 2.84 -2.20
N THR A 195 -12.95 3.79 -3.13
CA THR A 195 -12.81 3.52 -4.57
C THR A 195 -11.42 2.96 -4.88
N LEU A 196 -10.36 3.60 -4.36
CA LEU A 196 -8.99 3.12 -4.50
C LEU A 196 -8.80 1.74 -3.87
N LEU A 197 -9.41 1.49 -2.70
CA LEU A 197 -9.34 0.19 -2.05
C LEU A 197 -9.99 -0.91 -2.90
N MET A 198 -11.16 -0.64 -3.49
CA MET A 198 -11.84 -1.59 -4.37
C MET A 198 -11.02 -1.88 -5.64
N LEU A 199 -10.53 -0.84 -6.32
CA LEU A 199 -9.69 -0.98 -7.51
C LEU A 199 -8.41 -1.77 -7.20
N ALA A 200 -7.74 -1.40 -6.10
CA ALA A 200 -6.50 -2.04 -5.70
C ALA A 200 -6.68 -3.47 -5.21
N ALA A 201 -7.85 -3.81 -4.65
CA ALA A 201 -8.21 -5.18 -4.29
C ALA A 201 -8.38 -6.05 -5.54
N ALA A 202 -9.00 -5.52 -6.61
CA ALA A 202 -9.09 -6.20 -7.89
C ALA A 202 -7.69 -6.45 -8.49
N ASP A 203 -6.79 -5.45 -8.46
CA ASP A 203 -5.41 -5.64 -8.93
C ASP A 203 -4.66 -6.70 -8.10
N TYR A 204 -4.87 -6.68 -6.78
CA TYR A 204 -4.27 -7.68 -5.90
C TYR A 204 -4.77 -9.08 -6.25
N GLY A 205 -6.06 -9.25 -6.53
CA GLY A 205 -6.63 -10.52 -6.98
C GLY A 205 -5.98 -11.03 -8.26
N ILE A 206 -5.79 -10.15 -9.26
CA ILE A 206 -5.11 -10.49 -10.52
C ILE A 206 -3.64 -10.85 -10.25
N ALA A 207 -2.93 -10.07 -9.44
CA ALA A 207 -1.53 -10.32 -9.10
C ALA A 207 -1.37 -11.61 -8.30
N TRP A 208 -2.30 -11.92 -7.40
CA TRP A 208 -2.36 -13.16 -6.64
C TRP A 208 -2.57 -14.36 -7.56
N TRP A 209 -3.52 -14.27 -8.49
CA TRP A 209 -3.77 -15.34 -9.46
C TRP A 209 -2.55 -15.60 -10.36
N GLN A 210 -1.95 -14.54 -10.92
CA GLN A 210 -0.70 -14.66 -11.69
C GLN A 210 0.42 -15.31 -10.87
N HIS A 211 0.56 -14.90 -9.60
CA HIS A 211 1.56 -15.48 -8.72
C HIS A 211 1.33 -16.97 -8.44
N GLN A 212 0.07 -17.40 -8.27
CA GLN A 212 -0.23 -18.83 -8.11
C GLN A 212 0.09 -19.62 -9.37
N GLN A 213 -0.22 -19.07 -10.55
CA GLN A 213 0.13 -19.70 -11.83
C GLN A 213 1.63 -19.81 -12.03
N ASP A 214 2.39 -18.77 -11.68
CA ASP A 214 3.85 -18.79 -11.77
C ASP A 214 4.48 -19.86 -10.87
N LEU A 215 3.82 -20.19 -9.76
CA LEU A 215 4.26 -21.23 -8.83
C LEU A 215 3.91 -22.65 -9.29
N MET A 216 2.95 -22.84 -10.21
CA MET A 216 2.57 -24.17 -10.69
C MET A 216 3.78 -24.95 -11.23
N MET A 217 3.67 -26.27 -11.14
CA MET A 217 4.74 -27.21 -11.45
C MET A 217 4.35 -28.10 -12.63
N SER A 218 5.34 -28.46 -13.45
CA SER A 218 5.16 -29.54 -14.41
C SER A 218 5.33 -30.90 -13.73
N GLU A 219 4.91 -31.97 -14.40
CA GLU A 219 5.14 -33.33 -13.89
C GLU A 219 6.62 -33.60 -13.63
N GLN A 220 7.50 -33.13 -14.52
CA GLN A 220 8.94 -33.30 -14.40
C GLN A 220 9.48 -32.55 -13.17
N GLU A 221 9.10 -31.28 -12.99
CA GLU A 221 9.51 -30.47 -11.83
C GLU A 221 9.03 -31.09 -10.50
N LEU A 222 7.81 -31.66 -10.47
CA LEU A 222 7.26 -32.31 -9.28
C LEU A 222 8.03 -33.59 -8.94
N ARG A 223 8.31 -34.44 -9.93
CA ARG A 223 9.09 -35.68 -9.73
C ARG A 223 10.51 -35.38 -9.28
N GLU A 224 11.15 -34.36 -9.83
CA GLU A 224 12.47 -33.91 -9.40
C GLU A 224 12.47 -33.38 -7.96
N GLU A 225 11.44 -32.62 -7.57
CA GLU A 225 11.34 -32.11 -6.20
C GLU A 225 11.17 -33.25 -5.19
N LEU A 226 10.31 -34.23 -5.47
CA LEU A 226 10.12 -35.42 -4.63
C LEU A 226 11.39 -36.27 -4.55
N ARG A 227 12.08 -36.48 -5.68
CA ARG A 227 13.34 -37.23 -5.72
C ARG A 227 14.45 -36.55 -4.92
N ASN A 228 14.47 -35.22 -4.89
CA ASN A 228 15.42 -34.45 -4.09
C ASN A 228 15.07 -34.45 -2.59
N GLU A 229 13.83 -34.76 -2.21
CA GLU A 229 13.40 -34.90 -0.81
C GLU A 229 13.72 -36.29 -0.23
N GLU A 230 13.69 -37.35 -1.04
CA GLU A 230 14.01 -38.73 -0.61
C GLU A 230 15.49 -38.96 -0.27
N GLY A 231 16.40 -38.04 -0.66
CA GLY A 231 17.83 -38.11 -0.38
C GLY A 231 18.55 -39.28 -1.09
N PRO A 232 19.89 -39.39 -0.93
CA PRO A 232 20.73 -40.33 -1.71
C PRO A 232 20.40 -41.82 -1.53
N ARG A 233 19.56 -42.20 -0.55
CA ARG A 233 19.13 -43.60 -0.35
C ARG A 233 18.27 -44.12 -1.51
N GLY A 234 17.44 -43.28 -2.13
CA GLY A 234 16.67 -43.66 -3.33
C GLY A 234 17.52 -43.78 -4.60
N GLN A 235 18.59 -42.97 -4.70
CA GLN A 235 19.53 -43.03 -5.83
C GLN A 235 20.40 -44.29 -5.85
N GLN A 236 20.69 -44.88 -4.67
CA GLN A 236 21.42 -46.14 -4.58
C GLN A 236 20.54 -47.36 -4.91
N VAL A 237 19.27 -47.38 -4.49
CA VAL A 237 18.35 -48.51 -4.76
C VAL A 237 17.95 -48.60 -6.24
N ALA A 238 17.74 -47.45 -6.90
CA ALA A 238 17.44 -47.42 -8.34
C ALA A 238 18.66 -47.77 -9.23
N ARG A 239 19.89 -47.59 -8.72
CA ARG A 239 21.14 -48.00 -9.41
C ARG A 239 21.58 -49.43 -9.09
N SER A 240 21.08 -50.05 -8.01
CA SER A 240 21.42 -51.43 -7.65
C SER A 240 20.53 -52.49 -8.33
N GLN A 241 19.47 -52.09 -9.04
CA GLN A 241 18.60 -52.99 -9.79
C GLN A 241 18.73 -53.01 -11.35
N PRO A 242 19.92 -52.90 -11.98
CA PRO A 242 20.03 -53.21 -13.41
C PRO A 242 20.82 -54.49 -13.75
N VAL A 243 20.92 -55.51 -12.88
CA VAL A 243 21.68 -56.74 -13.25
C VAL A 243 21.04 -58.09 -12.86
N GLN A 244 20.08 -58.18 -11.92
CA GLN A 244 19.62 -59.50 -11.44
C GLN A 244 18.39 -60.09 -12.14
N ALA A 245 17.79 -59.44 -13.14
CA ALA A 245 16.60 -59.95 -13.84
C ALA A 245 16.88 -60.61 -15.22
N LEU A 246 18.15 -60.92 -15.53
CA LEU A 246 18.54 -61.64 -16.77
C LEU A 246 19.19 -63.01 -16.51
N ALA A 247 19.05 -63.55 -15.30
CA ALA A 247 19.61 -64.85 -14.96
C ALA A 247 18.69 -65.62 -14.00
N GLU A 248 17.44 -65.88 -14.42
CA GLU A 248 16.69 -67.11 -14.16
C GLU A 248 15.73 -67.36 -15.34
#